data_AF-A0A9D6VYU2-F1
#
_entry.id   AF-A0A9D6VYU2-F1
#
_cell.length_a   1.000
_cell.length_b   1.000
_cell.length_c   1.000
_cell.angle_alpha   90.00
_cell.angle_beta   90.00
_cell.angle_gamma   90.00
#
_symmetry.space_group_name_H-M   'P 1'
#
loop_
_entity.id
_entity.type
_entity.pdbx_description
1 polymer ?
#
loop_
_entity_poly.entity_id
_entity_poly.type
_entity_poly.pdbx_seq_one_letter_code
_entity_poly.pdbx_strand_id
1 'polypeptide(L)'
;MRLGTVTAVILAGLLAAGNAPMQCASDDREPLPTVPEAPEECYLLAQRLLAQGDVGGWRSALEYVIERFPDSRYAARARDDLAHGPLPPPGPVAP
;
A
#
# COMPACT_ATOMS: atom_id res chain seq x y z
N MET A 1 0.61 -49.38 -32.40
CA MET A 1 1.18 -48.29 -33.23
C MET A 1 0.05 -47.50 -33.85
N ARG A 2 -0.14 -46.24 -33.44
CA ARG A 2 -0.49 -45.08 -34.29
C ARG A 2 -0.58 -43.83 -33.41
N LEU A 3 0.62 -43.29 -33.23
CA LEU A 3 0.98 -41.95 -32.76
C LEU A 3 0.53 -40.95 -33.83
N GLY A 4 -0.29 -39.93 -33.52
CA GLY A 4 -0.60 -38.94 -34.57
C GLY A 4 -1.70 -37.91 -34.39
N THR A 5 -2.30 -37.71 -33.21
CA THR A 5 -3.42 -36.76 -33.05
C THR A 5 -3.21 -35.70 -31.96
N VAL A 6 -1.96 -35.33 -31.65
CA VAL A 6 -1.67 -34.24 -30.68
C VAL A 6 -1.14 -32.97 -31.36
N THR A 7 -0.87 -33.02 -32.67
CA THR A 7 -0.05 -32.00 -33.36
C THR A 7 -0.87 -31.02 -34.21
N ALA A 8 -2.05 -30.59 -33.77
CA ALA A 8 -2.87 -29.68 -34.58
C ALA A 8 -3.71 -28.64 -33.80
N VAL A 9 -3.39 -28.34 -32.54
CA VAL A 9 -4.10 -27.28 -31.78
C VAL A 9 -3.20 -26.09 -31.44
N ILE A 10 -1.89 -26.17 -31.68
CA ILE A 10 -0.95 -25.13 -31.25
C ILE A 10 -0.89 -23.94 -32.24
N LEU A 11 -1.40 -24.06 -33.47
CA LEU A 11 -1.19 -23.04 -34.51
C LEU A 11 -2.26 -21.93 -34.58
N ALA A 12 -3.23 -21.88 -33.65
CA ALA A 12 -4.26 -20.84 -33.61
C ALA A 12 -4.00 -19.72 -32.57
N GLY A 13 -2.95 -19.86 -31.74
CA GLY A 13 -2.67 -18.92 -30.65
C GLY A 13 -1.84 -17.68 -31.03
N LEU A 14 -1.26 -17.62 -32.23
CA LEU A 14 -0.27 -16.59 -32.58
C LEU A 14 -0.81 -15.29 -33.18
N LEU A 15 -2.12 -15.16 -33.44
CA LEU A 15 -2.70 -13.93 -34.02
C LEU A 15 -3.24 -12.92 -32.99
N ALA A 16 -3.10 -13.17 -31.69
CA ALA A 16 -3.61 -12.27 -30.64
C ALA A 16 -2.60 -11.18 -30.18
N ALA A 17 -1.41 -11.09 -30.80
CA ALA A 17 -0.37 -10.13 -30.42
C ALA A 17 -0.41 -8.81 -31.22
N GLY A 18 -1.48 -8.55 -32.00
CA GLY A 18 -1.60 -7.37 -32.88
C GLY A 18 -2.44 -6.21 -32.36
N ASN A 19 -3.06 -6.33 -31.18
CA ASN A 19 -3.91 -5.27 -30.60
C ASN A 19 -3.57 -5.02 -29.12
N ALA A 20 -2.30 -4.70 -28.84
CA ALA A 20 -2.02 -3.90 -27.65
C ALA A 20 -2.31 -2.44 -28.03
N PRO A 21 -3.32 -1.76 -27.46
CA PRO A 21 -3.48 -0.34 -27.69
C PRO A 21 -2.19 0.34 -27.26
N MET A 22 -1.50 1.01 -28.19
CA MET A 22 -0.40 1.93 -27.90
C MET A 22 -0.94 3.19 -27.20
N GLN A 23 -1.63 3.00 -26.08
CA GLN A 23 -2.09 4.05 -25.17
C GLN A 23 -1.36 3.90 -23.84
N CYS A 24 -0.04 3.78 -23.89
CA CYS A 24 0.83 4.22 -22.82
C CYS A 24 1.97 5.03 -23.43
N ALA A 25 1.63 6.11 -24.14
CA ALA A 25 2.51 7.26 -24.19
C ALA A 25 2.40 7.91 -22.80
N SER A 26 3.20 7.42 -21.86
CA SER A 26 3.42 8.09 -20.58
C SER A 26 4.49 9.17 -20.78
N ASP A 27 4.20 10.13 -21.67
CA ASP A 27 4.97 11.36 -21.78
C ASP A 27 4.02 12.48 -21.33
N ASP A 28 4.53 13.38 -20.50
CA ASP A 28 3.83 14.56 -19.95
C ASP A 28 2.76 14.35 -18.86
N ARG A 29 2.95 13.38 -17.96
CA ARG A 29 2.30 13.53 -16.64
C ARG A 29 3.14 14.48 -15.80
N GLU A 30 2.75 15.75 -15.82
CA GLU A 30 3.15 16.76 -14.83
C GLU A 30 3.23 16.06 -13.45
N PRO A 31 4.35 16.16 -12.70
CA PRO A 31 4.43 15.50 -11.41
C PRO A 31 3.23 15.96 -10.61
N LEU A 32 2.34 15.02 -10.28
CA LEU A 32 1.18 15.32 -9.45
C LEU A 32 1.74 16.11 -8.26
N PRO A 33 1.14 17.28 -7.93
CA PRO A 33 1.56 18.01 -6.75
C PRO A 33 1.62 16.98 -5.64
N THR A 34 2.79 16.89 -5.00
CA THR A 34 2.99 16.04 -3.83
C THR A 34 2.09 16.63 -2.75
N VAL A 35 0.78 16.38 -2.85
CA VAL A 35 -0.13 16.54 -1.74
C VAL A 35 0.46 15.61 -0.71
N PRO A 36 1.04 16.13 0.38
CA PRO A 36 1.48 15.24 1.44
C PRO A 36 0.25 14.40 1.80
N GLU A 37 0.36 13.07 1.71
CA GLU A 37 -0.63 12.22 2.37
C GLU A 37 -0.81 12.79 3.77
N ALA A 38 -2.04 13.04 4.21
CA ALA A 38 -2.22 13.81 5.43
C ALA A 38 -1.57 13.00 6.58
N PRO A 39 -0.58 13.55 7.31
CA PRO A 39 0.14 12.80 8.35
C PRO A 39 -0.80 12.27 9.43
N GLU A 40 -1.94 12.95 9.62
CA GLU A 40 -3.05 12.50 10.45
C GLU A 40 -3.67 11.18 9.96
N GLU A 41 -3.97 11.06 8.67
CA GLU A 41 -4.60 9.87 8.10
C GLU A 41 -3.68 8.65 8.19
N CYS A 42 -2.39 8.83 7.90
CA CYS A 42 -1.39 7.78 8.06
C CYS A 42 -1.26 7.34 9.52
N TYR A 43 -1.28 8.27 10.47
CA TYR A 43 -1.27 7.93 11.90
C TYR A 43 -2.55 7.21 12.33
N LEU A 44 -3.73 7.67 11.89
CA LEU A 44 -5.00 7.01 12.17
C LEU A 44 -5.07 5.60 11.58
N LEU A 45 -4.46 5.37 10.41
CA LEU A 45 -4.29 4.03 9.85
C LEU A 45 -3.46 3.14 10.78
N ALA A 46 -2.34 3.63 11.30
CA ALA A 46 -1.54 2.88 12.28
C ALA A 46 -2.39 2.46 13.50
N GLN A 47 -3.19 3.38 14.04
CA GLN A 47 -4.08 3.09 15.17
C GLN A 47 -5.16 2.04 14.82
N ARG A 48 -5.68 2.04 13.59
CA ARG A 48 -6.62 1.00 13.12
C ARG A 48 -5.95 -0.36 13.00
N LEU A 49 -4.73 -0.42 12.49
CA LEU A 49 -3.94 -1.66 12.41
C LEU A 49 -3.70 -2.23 13.81
N LEU A 50 -3.34 -1.38 14.76
CA LEU A 50 -3.21 -1.78 16.16
C LEU A 50 -4.52 -2.32 16.74
N ALA A 51 -5.65 -1.64 16.49
CA ALA A 51 -6.95 -2.08 16.94
C ALA A 51 -7.39 -3.44 16.34
N GLN A 52 -6.86 -3.79 15.16
CA GLN A 52 -7.02 -5.10 14.52
C GLN A 52 -6.06 -6.17 15.04
N GLY A 53 -5.13 -5.80 15.93
CA GLY A 53 -4.09 -6.69 16.45
C GLY A 53 -2.84 -6.80 15.56
N ASP A 54 -2.77 -6.04 14.47
CA ASP A 54 -1.60 -6.00 13.59
C ASP A 54 -0.55 -5.03 14.13
N VAL A 55 0.22 -5.51 15.11
CA VAL A 55 1.31 -4.74 15.74
C VAL A 55 2.45 -4.49 14.75
N GLY A 56 2.69 -5.39 13.80
CA GLY A 56 3.73 -5.22 12.78
C GLY A 56 3.38 -4.11 11.80
N GLY A 57 2.13 -4.09 11.33
CA GLY A 57 1.58 -3.04 10.49
C GLY A 57 1.52 -1.70 11.23
N TRP A 58 1.10 -1.69 12.50
CA TRP A 58 1.15 -0.49 13.34
C TRP A 58 2.56 0.11 13.39
N ARG A 59 3.58 -0.70 13.68
CA ARG A 59 4.97 -0.24 13.76
C ARG A 59 5.44 0.35 12.44
N SER A 60 5.23 -0.37 11.34
CA SER A 60 5.64 0.04 10.00
C SER A 60 4.96 1.34 9.56
N ALA A 61 3.68 1.51 9.90
CA ALA A 61 2.94 2.73 9.60
C ALA A 61 3.43 3.94 10.41
N LEU A 62 3.81 3.75 11.67
CA LEU A 62 4.42 4.82 12.48
C LEU A 62 5.79 5.24 11.93
N GLU A 63 6.62 4.28 11.54
CA GLU A 63 7.91 4.53 10.89
C GLU A 63 7.71 5.34 9.59
N TYR A 64 6.72 4.96 8.77
CA TYR A 64 6.35 5.73 7.56
C TYR A 64 5.95 7.18 7.87
N VAL A 65 5.15 7.42 8.92
CA VAL A 65 4.78 8.79 9.33
C VAL A 65 6.01 9.62 9.70
N ILE A 66 6.97 9.02 10.40
CA ILE A 66 8.20 9.68 10.84
C ILE A 66 9.09 10.02 9.65
N GLU A 67 9.28 9.07 8.74
CA GLU A 67 10.13 9.24 7.55
C GLU A 67 9.53 10.26 6.58
N ARG A 68 8.21 10.18 6.34
CA ARG A 68 7.55 10.99 5.33
C ARG A 68 7.18 12.38 5.81
N PHE A 69 6.91 12.56 7.10
CA PHE A 69 6.43 13.79 7.72
C PHE A 69 7.17 14.14 9.02
N PRO A 70 8.51 14.28 9.00
CA PRO A 70 9.33 14.32 10.21
C PRO A 70 9.01 15.47 11.19
N ASP A 71 8.55 16.60 10.66
CA ASP A 71 8.21 17.83 11.41
C ASP A 71 6.74 17.90 11.86
N SER A 72 5.94 16.89 11.51
CA SER A 72 4.53 16.84 11.89
C SER A 72 4.36 16.51 13.37
N ARG A 73 3.31 17.06 14.00
CA ARG A 73 2.88 16.65 15.36
C ARG A 73 2.65 15.14 15.47
N TYR A 74 2.23 14.50 14.36
CA TYR A 74 2.00 13.05 14.29
C TYR A 74 3.31 12.26 14.24
N ALA A 75 4.39 12.81 13.69
CA ALA A 75 5.70 12.18 13.78
C ALA A 75 6.27 12.26 15.19
N ALA A 76 6.06 13.36 15.92
CA ALA A 76 6.41 13.45 17.32
C ALA A 76 5.66 12.39 18.15
N ARG A 77 4.36 12.24 17.92
CA ARG A 77 3.52 11.23 18.57
C ARG A 77 3.92 9.79 18.19
N ALA A 78 4.19 9.54 16.91
CA ALA A 78 4.66 8.23 16.44
C ALA A 78 5.97 7.80 17.09
N ARG A 79 6.92 8.73 17.29
CA ARG A 79 8.17 8.44 18.03
C ARG A 79 7.90 8.06 19.48
N ASP A 80 6.98 8.77 20.13
CA ASP A 80 6.55 8.48 21.50
C ASP A 80 5.90 7.09 21.62
N ASP A 81 4.98 6.78 20.71
CA ASP A 81 4.29 5.49 20.63
C ASP A 81 5.28 4.34 20.37
N LEU A 82 6.28 4.53 19.50
CA LEU A 82 7.33 3.52 19.25
C LEU A 82 8.26 3.31 20.46
N ALA A 83 8.48 4.35 21.27
CA ALA A 83 9.32 4.28 22.46
C ALA A 83 8.61 3.58 23.63
N HIS A 84 7.32 3.83 23.82
CA HIS A 84 6.53 3.27 24.92
C HIS A 84 5.80 1.98 24.57
N GLY A 85 5.74 1.66 23.27
CA GLY A 85 4.97 0.53 22.75
C GLY A 85 3.48 0.86 22.60
N PRO A 86 2.70 -0.10 22.08
CA PRO A 86 1.29 0.14 21.83
C PRO A 86 0.55 0.41 23.13
N LEU A 87 -0.07 1.60 23.21
CA LEU A 87 -0.99 1.89 24.30
C LEU A 87 -2.18 0.91 24.22
N PRO A 88 -2.65 0.37 25.36
CA PRO A 88 -3.87 -0.41 25.36
C PRO A 88 -4.99 0.44 24.73
N PRO A 89 -5.86 -0.16 23.88
CA PRO A 89 -6.91 0.58 23.23
C PRO A 89 -7.70 1.36 24.30
N PRO A 90 -8.09 2.62 24.04
CA PRO A 90 -8.90 3.36 24.98
C PRO A 90 -10.11 2.48 25.31
N GLY A 91 -10.25 2.14 26.59
CA GLY A 91 -11.40 1.39 27.08
C GLY A 91 -12.70 2.08 26.67
N PRO A 92 -13.84 1.38 26.71
CA PRO A 92 -15.11 1.96 26.28
C PRO A 92 -15.32 3.30 26.98
N VAL A 93 -15.46 4.36 26.17
CA VAL A 93 -15.84 5.68 26.66
C VAL A 93 -17.23 5.49 27.25
N ALA A 94 -17.35 5.55 28.58
CA ALA A 94 -18.64 5.50 29.24
C ALA A 94 -19.51 6.66 28.70
N PRO A 95 -20.82 6.42 28.48
CA PRO A 95 -21.72 7.43 27.91
C PRO A 95 -21.83 8.70 28.76
#